data_AF-A0A2E7EBJ6-F1
#
_entry.id   AF-A0A2E7EBJ6-F1
#
_cell.length_a   1.000
_cell.length_b   1.000
_cell.length_c   1.000
_cell.angle_alpha   90.00
_cell.angle_beta   90.00
_cell.angle_gamma   90.00
#
_symmetry.space_group_name_H-M   'P 1'
#
loop_
_entity.id
_entity.type
_entity.pdbx_description
1 polymer ?
#
loop_
_entity_poly.entity_id
_entity_poly.type
_entity_poly.pdbx_seq_one_letter_code
_entity_poly.pdbx_strand_id
1 'polypeptide(L)'
;MSEPGLVTQGLELMIFGMATVFVFLTMLVFITDQMSKLVSKYAPEEEVVAAPKPVAAAPQTQGVDPQLLKVLSAAVKEHRSRQK
;
A
#
# COMPACT_ATOMS: atom_id res chain seq x y z
N MET A 1 -3.37 -43.16 -31.99
CA MET A 1 -3.97 -42.20 -31.03
C MET A 1 -3.69 -42.75 -29.66
N SER A 2 -2.77 -42.12 -28.93
CA SER A 2 -2.37 -42.54 -27.59
C SER A 2 -3.35 -41.90 -26.61
N GLU A 3 -4.30 -42.69 -26.09
CA GLU A 3 -5.23 -42.23 -25.06
C GLU A 3 -4.41 -41.76 -23.84
N PRO A 4 -4.50 -40.49 -23.42
CA PRO A 4 -3.83 -40.04 -22.22
C PRO A 4 -4.36 -40.84 -21.04
N GLY A 5 -3.46 -41.34 -20.18
CA GLY A 5 -3.85 -42.15 -19.04
C GLY A 5 -4.76 -41.38 -18.09
N LEU A 6 -5.69 -42.07 -17.42
CA LEU A 6 -6.68 -41.48 -16.49
C LEU A 6 -6.03 -40.57 -15.43
N VAL A 7 -4.82 -40.90 -14.98
CA VAL A 7 -4.04 -40.08 -14.04
C VAL A 7 -3.64 -38.73 -14.66
N THR A 8 -3.19 -38.74 -15.92
CA THR A 8 -2.84 -37.52 -16.67
C THR A 8 -4.07 -36.64 -16.87
N GLN A 9 -5.21 -37.24 -17.22
CA GLN A 9 -6.47 -36.50 -17.39
C GLN A 9 -6.98 -35.92 -16.06
N GLY A 10 -6.85 -36.66 -14.96
CA GLY A 10 -7.16 -36.16 -13.62
C GLY A 10 -6.25 -34.99 -13.19
N LEU A 11 -4.96 -35.08 -13.51
CA LEU A 11 -3.99 -34.00 -13.24
C LEU A 11 -4.29 -32.74 -14.08
N GLU A 12 -4.60 -32.90 -15.36
CA GLU A 12 -5.02 -31.80 -16.23
C GLU A 12 -6.28 -31.12 -15.69
N LEU A 13 -7.27 -31.90 -15.24
CA LEU A 13 -8.50 -31.36 -14.65
C LEU A 13 -8.21 -30.60 -13.34
N MET A 14 -7.32 -31.11 -12.48
CA MET A 14 -6.92 -30.42 -11.25
C MET A 14 -6.26 -29.08 -11.55
N ILE A 15 -5.28 -29.06 -12.47
CA ILE A 15 -4.57 -27.84 -12.85
C ILE A 15 -5.55 -26.83 -13.44
N PHE A 16 -6.45 -27.29 -14.33
CA PHE A 16 -7.45 -26.43 -14.95
C PHE A 16 -8.42 -25.83 -13.93
N GLY A 17 -8.94 -26.66 -13.02
CA GLY A 17 -9.84 -26.21 -11.95
C GLY A 17 -9.15 -25.24 -11.01
N MET A 18 -7.94 -25.56 -10.56
CA MET A 18 -7.16 -24.71 -9.65
C MET A 18 -6.80 -23.37 -10.31
N ALA A 19 -6.39 -23.38 -11.58
CA ALA A 19 -6.05 -22.16 -12.32
C ALA A 19 -7.29 -21.28 -12.53
N THR A 20 -8.44 -21.87 -12.89
CA THR A 20 -9.68 -21.13 -13.11
C THR A 20 -10.12 -20.43 -11.82
N VAL A 21 -10.10 -21.13 -10.69
CA VAL A 21 -10.43 -20.55 -9.38
C VAL A 21 -9.42 -19.46 -9.01
N PHE A 22 -8.12 -19.70 -9.21
CA PHE A 22 -7.09 -18.71 -8.89
C PHE A 22 -7.25 -17.41 -9.69
N VAL A 23 -7.49 -17.52 -11.01
CA VAL A 23 -7.74 -16.36 -11.88
C VAL A 23 -9.01 -15.63 -11.45
N PHE A 24 -10.08 -16.38 -11.16
CA PHE A 24 -11.35 -15.80 -10.71
C PHE A 24 -11.20 -15.03 -9.39
N LEU A 25 -10.52 -15.60 -8.40
CA LEU A 25 -10.25 -14.93 -7.13
C LEU A 25 -9.34 -13.72 -7.31
N THR A 26 -8.30 -13.83 -8.13
CA THR A 26 -7.40 -12.70 -8.43
C THR A 26 -8.16 -11.54 -9.09
N MET A 27 -9.06 -11.84 -10.02
CA MET A 27 -9.95 -10.85 -10.63
C MET A 27 -10.86 -10.20 -9.57
N LEU A 28 -11.47 -10.99 -8.67
CA LEU A 28 -12.29 -10.46 -7.58
C LEU A 28 -11.51 -9.55 -6.63
N VAL A 29 -10.29 -9.94 -6.26
CA VAL A 29 -9.41 -9.13 -5.42
C VAL A 29 -9.08 -7.82 -6.13
N PHE A 30 -8.77 -7.85 -7.43
CA PHE A 30 -8.47 -6.63 -8.18
C PHE A 30 -9.67 -5.68 -8.25
N ILE A 31 -10.88 -6.20 -8.52
CA ILE A 31 -12.11 -5.41 -8.51
C ILE A 31 -12.34 -4.79 -7.13
N THR A 32 -12.17 -5.58 -6.07
CA THR A 32 -12.38 -5.12 -4.69
C THR A 32 -11.31 -4.10 -4.27
N ASP A 33 -10.06 -4.26 -4.70
CA ASP A 33 -8.98 -3.30 -4.46
C ASP A 33 -9.25 -1.97 -5.20
N GLN A 34 -9.75 -2.05 -6.43
CA GLN A 34 -10.17 -0.86 -7.17
C GLN A 34 -11.35 -0.18 -6.48
N MET A 35 -12.35 -0.93 -6.00
CA MET A 35 -13.41 -0.37 -5.17
C MET A 35 -12.86 0.25 -3.89
N SER A 36 -11.93 -0.41 -3.19
CA SER A 36 -11.28 0.10 -1.98
C SER A 36 -10.58 1.43 -2.23
N LYS A 37 -9.75 1.52 -3.28
CA LYS A 37 -9.08 2.77 -3.71
C LYS A 37 -10.07 3.86 -4.10
N LEU A 38 -11.16 3.49 -4.78
CA LEU A 38 -12.20 4.42 -5.17
C LEU A 38 -12.92 4.97 -3.93
N VAL A 39 -13.28 4.10 -3.00
CA VAL A 39 -13.90 4.48 -1.72
C VAL A 39 -12.93 5.38 -0.96
N SER A 40 -11.70 4.98 -0.67
CA SER A 40 -10.74 5.83 0.05
C SER A 40 -10.45 7.18 -0.61
N LYS A 41 -10.58 7.29 -1.95
CA LYS A 41 -10.35 8.53 -2.69
C LYS A 41 -11.58 9.45 -2.72
N TYR A 42 -12.79 8.89 -2.87
CA TYR A 42 -14.03 9.66 -3.09
C TYR A 42 -14.89 9.79 -1.85
N ALA A 43 -14.80 8.83 -0.95
CA ALA A 43 -15.18 8.94 0.44
C ALA A 43 -13.90 8.71 1.25
N PRO A 44 -13.01 9.72 1.37
CA PRO A 44 -12.15 9.74 2.52
C PRO A 44 -13.13 9.62 3.68
N GLU A 45 -13.20 8.43 4.28
CA GLU A 45 -13.62 8.32 5.65
C GLU A 45 -12.81 9.43 6.28
N GLU A 46 -13.49 10.49 6.77
CA GLU A 46 -12.88 11.30 7.82
C GLU A 46 -12.27 10.23 8.70
N GLU A 47 -10.93 10.19 8.76
CA GLU A 47 -10.28 9.45 9.82
C GLU A 47 -11.05 9.97 11.02
N VAL A 48 -11.97 9.16 11.54
CA VAL A 48 -12.42 9.27 12.90
C VAL A 48 -11.12 8.95 13.57
N VAL A 49 -10.32 10.01 13.72
CA VAL A 49 -8.98 10.03 14.23
C VAL A 49 -9.17 9.19 15.46
N ALA A 50 -8.70 7.94 15.44
CA ALA A 50 -8.93 7.03 16.55
C ALA A 50 -8.41 7.84 17.73
N ALA A 51 -9.36 8.29 18.58
CA ALA A 51 -9.17 9.51 19.35
C ALA A 51 -7.77 9.45 19.96
N PRO A 52 -6.89 10.44 19.70
CA PRO A 52 -5.50 10.33 20.11
C PRO A 52 -5.55 10.06 21.61
N LYS A 53 -5.18 8.83 21.98
CA LYS A 53 -5.02 8.41 23.37
C LYS A 53 -4.28 9.55 24.05
N PRO A 54 -4.80 10.16 25.13
CA PRO A 54 -4.38 11.49 25.54
C PRO A 54 -2.87 11.49 25.81
N VAL A 55 -2.12 11.97 24.83
CA VAL A 55 -0.72 12.30 25.00
C VAL A 55 -0.75 13.70 25.58
N ALA A 56 -0.22 13.80 26.79
CA ALA A 56 -0.14 15.03 27.55
C ALA A 56 0.33 16.21 26.66
N ALA A 57 -0.34 17.35 26.87
CA ALA A 57 -0.23 18.56 26.09
C ALA A 57 1.20 19.01 25.78
N ALA A 58 1.41 19.46 24.54
CA ALA A 58 2.44 20.43 24.20
C ALA A 58 1.88 21.48 23.22
N PRO A 59 2.20 22.78 23.41
CA PRO A 59 1.55 23.87 22.70
C PRO A 59 2.10 24.09 21.28
N GLN A 60 1.18 24.31 20.34
CA GLN A 60 1.26 25.23 19.20
C GLN A 60 2.60 25.35 18.44
N THR A 61 2.68 24.73 17.25
CA THR A 61 2.96 25.43 15.97
C THR A 61 2.57 24.54 14.79
N GLN A 62 1.41 24.83 14.20
CA GLN A 62 1.13 24.42 12.82
C GLN A 62 2.13 25.10 11.89
N GLY A 63 2.87 24.31 11.12
CA GLY A 63 3.71 24.77 10.01
C GLY A 63 5.18 24.97 10.37
N VAL A 64 5.96 23.91 10.12
CA VAL A 64 7.43 23.87 10.08
C VAL A 64 8.13 24.14 11.42
N ASP A 65 8.77 23.09 11.94
CA ASP A 65 9.63 23.18 13.11
C ASP A 65 10.85 24.10 12.81
N PRO A 66 11.00 25.23 13.53
CA PRO A 66 12.13 26.15 13.36
C PRO A 66 13.49 25.49 13.58
N GLN A 67 13.55 24.41 14.37
CA GLN A 67 14.77 23.64 14.58
C GLN A 67 15.11 22.81 13.32
N LEU A 68 14.12 22.16 12.71
CA LEU A 68 14.29 21.48 11.41
C LEU A 68 14.78 22.46 10.33
N LEU A 69 14.26 23.69 10.28
CA LEU A 69 14.76 24.73 9.36
C LEU A 69 16.22 25.12 9.64
N LYS A 70 16.61 25.25 10.91
CA LYS A 70 18.01 25.56 11.28
C LYS A 70 18.96 24.43 10.90
N VAL A 71 18.56 23.17 11.13
CA VAL A 71 19.38 22.01 10.75
C VAL A 71 19.48 21.87 9.24
N LEU A 72 18.38 22.01 8.50
CA LEU A 72 18.40 21.98 7.03
C LEU A 72 19.28 23.07 6.44
N SER A 73 19.16 24.31 6.94
CA SER A 73 19.98 25.43 6.45
C SER A 73 21.47 25.25 6.75
N ALA A 74 21.85 24.70 7.91
CA ALA A 74 23.23 24.34 8.22
C ALA A 74 23.74 23.21 7.30
N ALA A 75 22.95 22.15 7.10
CA ALA A 75 23.31 21.02 6.24
C ALA A 75 23.52 21.43 4.78
N VAL A 76 22.66 22.29 4.24
CA VAL A 76 22.79 22.80 2.86
C VAL A 76 24.04 23.68 2.70
N LYS A 77 24.36 24.51 3.70
CA LYS A 77 25.56 25.35 3.70
C LYS A 77 26.83 24.50 3.70
N GLU A 78 26.89 23.49 4.56
CA GLU A 78 28.00 22.51 4.66
C GLU A 78 28.21 21.78 3.33
N HIS A 79 27.13 21.27 2.72
CA HIS A 79 27.19 20.57 1.44
C HIS A 79 27.75 21.46 0.32
N ARG A 80 27.33 22.72 0.27
CA ARG A 80 27.80 23.68 -0.75
C ARG A 80 29.26 24.08 -0.55
N SER A 81 29.73 24.23 0.69
CA SER A 81 31.16 24.49 0.95
C SER A 81 32.03 23.28 0.61
N ARG A 82 31.49 22.07 0.73
CA ARG A 82 32.23 20.82 0.45
C ARG A 82 32.27 20.46 -1.03
N GLN A 83 31.41 21.06 -1.86
CA GLN A 83 31.40 20.93 -3.32
C GLN A 83 32.08 22.09 -4.06
N LYS A 84 32.80 22.96 -3.33
CA LYS A 84 33.75 23.94 -3.87
C LYS A 84 35.16 23.56 -3.45
#